data_AF-A0A7J4EBB7-F1
#
_entry.id   AF-A0A7J4EBB7-F1
#
_cell.length_a   1.000
_cell.length_b   1.000
_cell.length_c   1.000
_cell.angle_alpha   90.00
_cell.angle_beta   90.00
_cell.angle_gamma   90.00
#
_symmetry.space_group_name_H-M   'P 1'
#
loop_
_entity.id
_entity.type
_entity.pdbx_description
1 polymer ?
#
loop_
_entity_poly.entity_id
_entity_poly.type
_entity_poly.pdbx_seq_one_letter_code
_entity_poly.pdbx_strand_id
1 'polypeptide(L)'
;MSLNIPTLHNIEAVKTETEEVKTFTFQSPEIVKESKPGQFVMIWSPGIDEIPISIANASLEGEVEVAVADVGDCSHSLHQKHEGDQVGLRGPYGRGFTLIGERICMVAGGYGAAPLRFATKRAKELDKHVVVLEGARSSAELLYIDEFKRMGCDIRIATEDGSEGYKGTITELLEEMLASGERFERVLTCGPELMMERVCGITSRAKIPTQVSVERIVKCGCGACGSCDLGGHRICKDGPVFDAEALVGTEFGRWKRENSGKRIAITPDAGELLSIPPLHFTPEYEPVLATEVCGINFPNPIANAAGFGFSGKLLHRYAVAGAGAVVTKSVGLYEREGYPNPTFIEIAPRSYVNAMGLPNPGIKDYGLEIGDAKYADVPLMLSIFGKSVEECRVVAKIAIKYPIDMLEFNASCPHSDFVAVENHPKLLRSIIKEIREIVHPKPIAVKISPNVGDPAGLAMTLEKAGADAITAINTVMVRPIDHTLDMSILGNPTGYGGKSGKDLTVGGKKIVFDLYEELKIPIIAVGGIFSAEDVIDYAKNGASLFQVGSALVTEEPGFFSVLKKELKEYIAIKGYKNISELVGEAHRR
;
A
#
# COMPACT_ATOMS: atom_id res chain seq x y z
N MET A 1 13.63 10.59 -11.33
CA MET A 1 13.58 9.36 -12.16
C MET A 1 13.03 8.28 -11.25
N SER A 2 11.78 7.81 -11.36
CA SER A 2 11.26 6.89 -10.34
C SER A 2 11.18 5.45 -10.87
N LEU A 3 12.33 4.89 -11.26
CA LEU A 3 12.40 3.44 -11.29
C LEU A 3 12.32 2.98 -9.84
N ASN A 4 11.24 2.30 -9.48
CA ASN A 4 10.98 1.78 -8.15
C ASN A 4 11.88 0.56 -7.82
N ILE A 5 13.16 0.64 -8.16
CA ILE A 5 14.18 -0.40 -8.00
C ILE A 5 15.29 0.15 -7.10
N PRO A 6 15.75 -0.59 -6.07
CA PRO A 6 16.87 -0.14 -5.25
C PRO A 6 18.13 0.04 -6.08
N THR A 7 18.82 1.16 -5.92
CA THR A 7 20.16 1.40 -6.47
C THR A 7 21.19 1.25 -5.35
N LEU A 8 22.35 0.66 -5.64
CA LEU A 8 23.38 0.42 -4.63
C LEU A 8 24.18 1.69 -4.34
N HIS A 9 24.37 1.98 -3.06
CA HIS A 9 25.18 3.07 -2.56
C HIS A 9 26.16 2.55 -1.51
N ASN A 10 27.37 3.12 -1.51
CA ASN A 10 28.32 2.91 -0.42
C ASN A 10 27.92 3.79 0.78
N ILE A 11 28.10 3.26 1.98
CA ILE A 11 28.03 4.05 3.21
C ILE A 11 29.27 4.95 3.25
N GLU A 12 29.07 6.26 3.20
CA GLU A 12 30.16 7.24 3.22
C GLU A 12 30.60 7.58 4.64
N ALA A 13 29.66 7.58 5.59
CA ALA A 13 29.92 7.84 7.00
C ALA A 13 28.88 7.13 7.88
N VAL A 14 29.33 6.72 9.07
CA VAL A 14 28.45 6.22 10.14
C VAL A 14 28.67 7.02 11.41
N LYS A 15 27.62 7.67 11.92
CA LYS A 15 27.64 8.40 13.19
C LYS A 15 26.73 7.71 14.19
N THR A 16 27.26 7.36 15.36
CA THR A 16 26.45 6.88 16.48
C THR A 16 25.85 8.09 17.19
N GLU A 17 24.52 8.19 17.21
CA GLU A 17 23.81 9.29 17.87
C GLU A 17 23.48 8.92 19.32
N THR A 18 22.96 7.70 19.52
CA THR A 18 22.67 7.10 20.84
C THR A 18 23.01 5.61 20.80
N GLU A 19 22.82 4.88 21.90
CA GLU A 19 22.98 3.42 21.92
C GLU A 19 22.06 2.70 20.92
N GLU A 20 20.88 3.28 20.65
CA GLU A 20 19.86 2.67 19.79
C GLU A 20 19.84 3.25 18.38
N VAL A 21 20.44 4.41 18.12
CA VAL A 21 20.31 5.15 16.84
C VAL A 21 21.66 5.46 16.21
N LYS A 22 21.80 5.09 14.93
CA LYS A 22 22.91 5.49 14.06
C LYS A 22 22.42 6.30 12.86
N THR A 23 23.16 7.33 12.49
CA THR A 23 23.00 8.07 11.24
C THR A 23 23.96 7.51 10.19
N PHE A 24 23.43 7.21 9.00
CA PHE A 24 24.19 6.75 7.83
C PHE A 24 24.14 7.80 6.73
N THR A 25 25.29 8.10 6.13
CA THR A 25 25.42 9.06 5.03
C THR A 25 25.73 8.35 3.72
N PHE A 26 25.09 8.79 2.63
CA PHE A 26 25.28 8.24 1.29
C PHE A 26 25.43 9.36 0.25
N GLN A 27 26.19 9.11 -0.82
CA GLN A 27 26.18 9.95 -2.02
C GLN A 27 25.04 9.53 -2.96
N SER A 28 24.03 10.39 -3.11
CA SER A 28 22.92 10.18 -4.04
C SER A 28 22.30 11.51 -4.53
N PRO A 29 22.91 12.17 -5.52
CA PRO A 29 22.40 13.43 -6.08
C PRO A 29 20.96 13.34 -6.60
N GLU A 30 20.55 12.17 -7.11
CA GLU A 30 19.19 11.95 -7.61
C GLU A 30 18.14 11.99 -6.49
N ILE A 31 18.39 11.29 -5.38
CA ILE A 31 17.49 11.29 -4.22
C ILE A 31 17.45 12.69 -3.61
N VAL A 32 18.62 13.32 -3.40
CA VAL A 32 18.74 14.66 -2.84
C VAL A 32 17.90 15.69 -3.61
N LYS A 33 17.98 15.67 -4.95
CA LYS A 33 17.28 16.62 -5.82
C LYS A 33 15.76 16.58 -5.63
N GLU A 34 15.20 15.39 -5.37
CA GLU A 34 13.77 15.19 -5.20
C GLU A 34 13.32 15.27 -3.72
N SER A 35 14.27 15.30 -2.77
CA SER A 35 14.01 15.20 -1.34
C SER A 35 13.43 16.47 -0.73
N LYS A 36 12.41 16.29 0.11
CA LYS A 36 11.80 17.30 0.96
C LYS A 36 11.74 16.81 2.40
N PRO A 37 11.82 17.71 3.41
CA PRO A 37 11.70 17.33 4.80
C PRO A 37 10.43 16.53 5.10
N GLY A 38 10.55 15.45 5.85
CA GLY A 38 9.44 14.54 6.17
C GLY A 38 9.18 13.45 5.13
N GLN A 39 9.85 13.45 3.98
CA GLN A 39 9.86 12.27 3.10
C GLN A 39 10.81 11.19 3.63
N PHE A 40 10.66 9.98 3.09
CA PHE A 40 11.47 8.82 3.46
C PHE A 40 12.04 8.13 2.22
N VAL A 41 13.12 7.36 2.40
CA VAL A 41 13.62 6.40 1.42
C VAL A 41 13.33 4.99 1.90
N MET A 42 13.27 4.03 0.98
CA MET A 42 13.39 2.62 1.35
C MET A 42 14.88 2.27 1.35
N ILE A 43 15.38 1.75 2.46
CA ILE A 43 16.75 1.25 2.60
C ILE A 43 16.74 -0.27 2.63
N TRP A 44 17.47 -0.88 1.68
CA TRP A 44 17.58 -2.32 1.51
C TRP A 44 18.93 -2.79 2.05
N SER A 45 18.89 -3.68 3.04
CA SER A 45 20.06 -4.49 3.39
C SER A 45 20.03 -5.75 2.53
N PRO A 46 20.95 -5.91 1.55
CA PRO A 46 20.87 -7.00 0.57
C PRO A 46 20.72 -8.38 1.21
N GLY A 47 19.72 -9.13 0.74
CA GLY A 47 19.41 -10.49 1.21
C GLY A 47 18.71 -10.60 2.57
N ILE A 48 18.47 -9.47 3.26
CA ILE A 48 17.79 -9.45 4.56
C ILE A 48 16.36 -8.94 4.40
N ASP A 49 16.20 -7.62 4.25
CA ASP A 49 14.90 -6.95 4.12
C ASP A 49 15.13 -5.49 3.67
N GLU A 50 14.04 -4.78 3.36
CA GLU A 50 14.04 -3.37 3.03
C GLU A 50 12.95 -2.61 3.81
N ILE A 51 13.35 -1.54 4.49
CA ILE A 51 12.50 -0.79 5.43
C ILE A 51 12.40 0.70 5.04
N PRO A 52 11.26 1.37 5.32
CA PRO A 52 11.14 2.81 5.14
C PRO A 52 11.90 3.57 6.24
N ILE A 53 12.77 4.51 5.88
CA ILE A 53 13.46 5.39 6.83
C ILE A 53 13.37 6.84 6.39
N SER A 54 12.92 7.69 7.32
CA SER A 54 12.84 9.14 7.13
C SER A 54 14.19 9.75 6.77
N ILE A 55 14.18 10.69 5.82
CA ILE A 55 15.40 11.43 5.45
C ILE A 55 15.69 12.44 6.55
N ALA A 56 16.84 12.28 7.19
CA ALA A 56 17.30 13.13 8.30
C ALA A 56 18.00 14.40 7.81
N ASN A 57 18.61 14.36 6.61
CA ASN A 57 19.20 15.51 5.94
C ASN A 57 19.39 15.20 4.43
N ALA A 58 19.34 16.24 3.60
CA ALA A 58 19.79 16.21 2.21
C ALA A 58 20.61 17.48 1.93
N SER A 59 21.87 17.34 1.53
CA SER A 59 22.80 18.46 1.29
C SER A 59 22.79 18.91 -0.18
N LEU A 60 23.28 20.11 -0.49
CA LEU A 60 23.38 20.57 -1.89
C LEU A 60 24.50 19.84 -2.65
N GLU A 61 25.43 19.25 -1.90
CA GLU A 61 26.59 18.51 -2.38
C GLU A 61 26.25 17.08 -2.82
N GLY A 62 25.00 16.63 -2.63
CA GLY A 62 24.54 15.31 -3.06
C GLY A 62 24.48 14.26 -1.95
N GLU A 63 24.71 14.64 -0.70
CA GLU A 63 24.65 13.73 0.45
C GLU A 63 23.22 13.58 0.98
N VAL A 64 22.81 12.35 1.23
CA VAL A 64 21.58 12.02 1.94
C VAL A 64 21.92 11.30 3.24
N GLU A 65 21.29 11.71 4.33
CA GLU A 65 21.43 11.09 5.64
C GLU A 65 20.11 10.46 6.07
N VAL A 66 20.21 9.27 6.67
CA VAL A 66 19.09 8.57 7.30
C VAL A 66 19.48 8.13 8.70
N ALA A 67 18.56 8.29 9.65
CA ALA A 67 18.76 7.84 11.03
C ALA A 67 17.98 6.55 11.25
N VAL A 68 18.67 5.50 11.70
CA VAL A 68 18.12 4.15 11.84
C VAL A 68 18.19 3.74 13.30
N ALA A 69 17.04 3.46 13.91
CA ALA A 69 16.95 2.85 15.23
C ALA A 69 17.06 1.31 15.10
N ASP A 70 17.77 0.64 16.02
CA ASP A 70 17.93 -0.82 15.99
C ASP A 70 16.74 -1.55 16.64
N VAL A 71 15.69 -1.83 15.84
CA VAL A 71 14.42 -2.38 16.33
C VAL A 71 13.93 -3.65 15.61
N GLY A 72 14.62 -4.11 14.56
CA GLY A 72 14.26 -5.32 13.82
C GLY A 72 15.39 -5.83 12.91
N ASP A 73 15.18 -6.97 12.27
CA ASP A 73 16.24 -7.70 11.55
C ASP A 73 16.99 -6.83 10.51
N CYS A 74 16.26 -6.02 9.75
CA CYS A 74 16.87 -5.11 8.77
C CYS A 74 17.72 -4.03 9.43
N SER A 75 17.18 -3.34 10.44
CA SER A 75 17.91 -2.27 11.12
C SER A 75 19.12 -2.84 11.87
N HIS A 76 18.99 -4.02 12.46
CA HIS A 76 20.09 -4.70 13.14
C HIS A 76 21.22 -5.02 12.16
N SER A 77 20.88 -5.55 10.99
CA SER A 77 21.84 -5.77 9.91
C SER A 77 22.53 -4.46 9.48
N LEU A 78 21.78 -3.36 9.35
CA LEU A 78 22.34 -2.04 9.01
C LEU A 78 23.30 -1.54 10.11
N HIS A 79 22.98 -1.76 11.38
CA HIS A 79 23.83 -1.36 12.52
C HIS A 79 25.17 -2.09 12.59
N GLN A 80 25.29 -3.26 11.95
CA GLN A 80 26.55 -4.01 11.83
C GLN A 80 27.41 -3.56 10.62
N LYS A 81 26.91 -2.67 9.77
CA LYS A 81 27.65 -2.17 8.59
C LYS A 81 28.60 -1.04 8.96
N HIS A 82 29.63 -0.90 8.13
CA HIS A 82 30.71 0.08 8.26
C HIS A 82 30.80 0.97 7.02
N GLU A 83 31.59 2.03 7.11
CA GLU A 83 31.94 2.86 5.96
C GLU A 83 32.53 2.00 4.83
N GLY A 84 32.08 2.24 3.61
CA GLY A 84 32.41 1.45 2.42
C GLY A 84 31.47 0.27 2.14
N ASP A 85 30.68 -0.21 3.11
CA ASP A 85 29.70 -1.27 2.86
C ASP A 85 28.54 -0.78 1.97
N GLN A 86 27.93 -1.69 1.23
CA GLN A 86 26.85 -1.38 0.30
C GLN A 86 25.46 -1.66 0.89
N VAL A 87 24.53 -0.76 0.54
CA VAL A 87 23.08 -0.88 0.77
C VAL A 87 22.33 -0.41 -0.46
N GLY A 88 21.09 -0.87 -0.65
CA GLY A 88 20.21 -0.36 -1.69
C GLY A 88 19.38 0.83 -1.18
N LEU A 89 19.22 1.87 -1.99
CA LEU A 89 18.30 2.98 -1.72
C LEU A 89 17.31 3.14 -2.87
N ARG A 90 16.06 3.47 -2.56
CA ARG A 90 15.09 4.01 -3.53
C ARG A 90 14.13 4.99 -2.87
N GLY A 91 13.61 5.93 -3.67
CA GLY A 91 12.81 7.05 -3.19
C GLY A 91 13.33 8.38 -3.75
N PRO A 92 13.02 9.52 -3.11
CA PRO A 92 12.19 9.66 -1.92
C PRO A 92 10.72 9.33 -2.18
N TYR A 93 10.00 8.91 -1.13
CA TYR A 93 8.58 8.59 -1.17
C TYR A 93 7.76 9.52 -0.28
N GLY A 94 6.47 9.58 -0.59
CA GLY A 94 5.51 10.36 0.16
C GLY A 94 5.59 11.88 -0.06
N ARG A 95 4.97 12.61 0.85
CA ARG A 95 4.81 14.05 0.92
C ARG A 95 5.51 14.54 2.18
N GLY A 96 6.23 15.64 2.02
CA GLY A 96 6.96 16.28 3.11
C GLY A 96 6.16 17.38 3.81
N PHE A 97 6.79 17.97 4.83
CA PHE A 97 6.30 19.14 5.54
C PHE A 97 6.19 20.36 4.63
N THR A 98 5.20 21.20 4.95
CA THR A 98 5.00 22.51 4.36
C THR A 98 5.30 23.57 5.41
N LEU A 99 6.41 24.27 5.23
CA LEU A 99 7.00 25.21 6.19
C LEU A 99 6.40 26.63 6.02
N ILE A 100 5.16 26.81 6.47
CA ILE A 100 4.45 28.11 6.46
C ILE A 100 4.43 28.71 7.87
N GLY A 101 4.52 30.04 7.95
CA GLY A 101 4.57 30.84 9.17
C GLY A 101 5.99 31.38 9.43
N GLU A 102 6.12 32.37 10.31
CA GLU A 102 7.43 32.88 10.76
C GLU A 102 7.94 32.17 12.01
N ARG A 103 7.06 31.89 12.98
CA ARG A 103 7.41 31.15 14.21
C ARG A 103 6.84 29.73 14.20
N ILE A 104 7.72 28.75 13.96
CA ILE A 104 7.36 27.32 13.82
C ILE A 104 7.89 26.54 15.02
N CYS A 105 7.05 25.68 15.59
CA CYS A 105 7.41 24.78 16.67
C CYS A 105 7.57 23.34 16.15
N MET A 106 8.72 22.74 16.36
CA MET A 106 8.99 21.32 16.10
C MET A 106 8.78 20.56 17.41
N VAL A 107 7.97 19.51 17.41
CA VAL A 107 7.73 18.68 18.60
C VAL A 107 8.12 17.24 18.29
N ALA A 108 9.28 16.85 18.78
CA ALA A 108 9.92 15.57 18.53
C ALA A 108 9.83 14.65 19.75
N GLY A 109 9.73 13.34 19.51
CA GLY A 109 9.89 12.31 20.52
C GLY A 109 10.72 11.15 20.01
N GLY A 110 11.76 10.77 20.76
CA GLY A 110 12.68 9.69 20.38
C GLY A 110 13.28 9.89 18.99
N TYR A 111 13.40 8.81 18.20
CA TYR A 111 13.95 8.88 16.85
C TYR A 111 13.11 9.71 15.85
N GLY A 112 11.90 10.15 16.24
CA GLY A 112 11.10 11.13 15.48
C GLY A 112 11.78 12.49 15.29
N ALA A 113 12.87 12.76 16.03
CA ALA A 113 13.72 13.93 15.82
C ALA A 113 14.38 13.97 14.42
N ALA A 114 14.62 12.81 13.80
CA ALA A 114 15.32 12.71 12.51
C ALA A 114 14.62 13.47 11.36
N PRO A 115 13.34 13.22 11.02
CA PRO A 115 12.65 14.02 10.00
C PRO A 115 12.51 15.50 10.39
N LEU A 116 12.43 15.82 11.68
CA LEU A 116 12.33 17.21 12.17
C LEU A 116 13.67 17.96 12.11
N ARG A 117 14.80 17.26 12.18
CA ARG A 117 16.14 17.82 11.90
C ARG A 117 16.20 18.38 10.49
N PHE A 118 15.77 17.62 9.49
CA PHE A 118 15.73 18.11 8.11
C PHE A 118 14.76 19.30 7.95
N ALA A 119 13.59 19.21 8.58
CA ALA A 119 12.59 20.29 8.53
C ALA A 119 13.13 21.58 9.18
N THR A 120 13.85 21.45 10.30
CA THR A 120 14.48 22.57 11.00
C THR A 120 15.54 23.23 10.15
N LYS A 121 16.45 22.44 9.54
CA LYS A 121 17.46 22.96 8.62
C LYS A 121 16.83 23.82 7.51
N ARG A 122 15.83 23.27 6.82
CA ARG A 122 15.15 23.96 5.73
C ARG A 122 14.36 25.18 6.21
N ALA A 123 13.76 25.14 7.40
CA ALA A 123 13.10 26.30 7.99
C ALA A 123 14.09 27.42 8.31
N LYS A 124 15.28 27.09 8.83
CA LYS A 124 16.35 28.09 9.08
C LYS A 124 16.91 28.68 7.80
N GLU A 125 17.08 27.89 6.73
CA GLU A 125 17.46 28.37 5.39
C GLU A 125 16.42 29.36 4.81
N LEU A 126 15.16 29.26 5.25
CA LEU A 126 14.07 30.17 4.90
C LEU A 126 13.88 31.31 5.91
N ASP A 127 14.89 31.57 6.76
CA ASP A 127 14.94 32.61 7.78
C ASP A 127 13.79 32.56 8.81
N LYS A 128 13.31 31.35 9.12
CA LYS A 128 12.23 31.15 10.10
C LYS A 128 12.76 31.16 11.54
N HIS A 129 11.91 31.59 12.46
CA HIS A 129 12.13 31.40 13.89
C HIS A 129 11.65 30.01 14.29
N VAL A 130 12.59 29.11 14.60
CA VAL A 130 12.28 27.72 14.96
C VAL A 130 12.44 27.51 16.46
N VAL A 131 11.39 26.99 17.09
CA VAL A 131 11.43 26.45 18.45
C VAL A 131 11.43 24.93 18.34
N VAL A 132 12.37 24.26 18.99
CA VAL A 132 12.47 22.79 18.99
C VAL A 132 12.18 22.26 20.38
N LEU A 133 11.13 21.46 20.48
CA LEU A 133 10.74 20.69 21.65
C LEU A 133 11.21 19.25 21.44
N GLU A 134 12.26 18.85 22.17
CA GLU A 134 12.84 17.51 22.08
C GLU A 134 12.50 16.72 23.35
N GLY A 135 11.74 15.62 23.17
CA GLY A 135 11.29 14.74 24.25
C GLY A 135 11.96 13.37 24.21
N ALA A 136 12.42 12.90 25.37
CA ALA A 136 12.99 11.55 25.52
C ALA A 136 12.67 10.94 26.90
N ARG A 137 12.93 9.65 27.11
CA ARG A 137 12.77 9.04 28.44
C ARG A 137 13.85 9.54 29.41
N SER A 138 15.07 9.64 28.89
CA SER A 138 16.25 10.15 29.59
C SER A 138 17.10 11.01 28.66
N SER A 139 18.05 11.75 29.21
CA SER A 139 18.99 12.60 28.45
C SER A 139 19.92 11.80 27.54
N ALA A 140 20.10 10.51 27.78
CA ALA A 140 20.91 9.62 26.92
C ALA A 140 20.26 9.34 25.56
N GLU A 141 18.96 9.59 25.44
CA GLU A 141 18.16 9.34 24.24
C GLU A 141 17.87 10.62 23.44
N LEU A 142 18.31 11.79 23.92
CA LEU A 142 18.11 13.06 23.23
C LEU A 142 18.92 13.12 21.93
N LEU A 143 18.27 13.48 20.84
CA LEU A 143 18.90 13.56 19.51
C LEU A 143 19.14 15.01 19.08
N TYR A 144 20.27 15.24 18.43
CA TYR A 144 20.60 16.46 17.67
C TYR A 144 20.59 17.79 18.44
N ILE A 145 20.56 17.78 19.77
CA ILE A 145 20.51 18.99 20.62
C ILE A 145 21.59 20.01 20.22
N ASP A 146 22.85 19.58 20.06
CA ASP A 146 23.94 20.49 19.69
C ASP A 146 23.87 20.98 18.25
N GLU A 147 23.28 20.20 17.34
CA GLU A 147 23.01 20.63 15.97
C GLU A 147 21.95 21.72 15.94
N PHE A 148 20.85 21.55 16.68
CA PHE A 148 19.82 22.57 16.82
C PHE A 148 20.39 23.86 17.43
N LYS A 149 21.32 23.76 18.41
CA LYS A 149 21.99 24.93 19.00
C LYS A 149 22.81 25.67 17.95
N ARG A 150 23.60 24.95 17.15
CA ARG A 150 24.41 25.52 16.06
C ARG A 150 23.55 26.19 14.99
N MET A 151 22.35 25.68 14.75
CA MET A 151 21.37 26.29 13.85
C MET A 151 20.70 27.55 14.41
N GLY A 152 20.95 27.91 15.67
CA GLY A 152 20.32 29.05 16.34
C GLY A 152 18.83 28.82 16.58
N CYS A 153 18.43 27.58 16.89
CA CYS A 153 17.06 27.26 17.29
C CYS A 153 16.85 27.55 18.77
N ASP A 154 15.61 27.88 19.13
CA ASP A 154 15.20 27.99 20.53
C ASP A 154 14.80 26.61 21.06
N ILE A 155 15.63 26.00 21.91
CA ILE A 155 15.46 24.58 22.28
C ILE A 155 14.80 24.47 23.65
N ARG A 156 13.87 23.53 23.77
CA ARG A 156 13.18 23.15 25.00
C ARG A 156 13.24 21.63 25.12
N ILE A 157 13.76 21.15 26.23
CA ILE A 157 13.98 19.72 26.47
C ILE A 157 13.01 19.26 27.54
N ALA A 158 12.44 18.07 27.37
CA ALA A 158 11.73 17.36 28.41
C ALA A 158 12.23 15.92 28.50
N THR A 159 12.58 15.46 29.70
CA THR A 159 12.84 14.04 29.96
C THR A 159 11.89 13.50 31.02
N GLU A 160 11.39 12.28 30.81
CA GLU A 160 10.42 11.66 31.73
C GLU A 160 11.04 11.41 33.12
N ASP A 161 12.33 11.07 33.17
CA ASP A 161 13.09 10.88 34.41
C ASP A 161 13.54 12.19 35.09
N GLY A 162 13.53 13.31 34.36
CA GLY A 162 14.01 14.62 34.79
C GLY A 162 15.53 14.78 34.78
N SER A 163 16.27 13.94 34.05
CA SER A 163 17.72 14.05 33.89
C SER A 163 18.16 15.30 33.12
N GLU A 164 17.31 15.87 32.25
CA GLU A 164 17.58 17.15 31.57
C GLU A 164 16.28 17.92 31.28
N GLY A 165 16.30 19.24 31.46
CA GLY A 165 15.17 20.11 31.12
C GLY A 165 13.94 19.90 32.02
N TYR A 166 12.76 19.93 31.41
CA TYR A 166 11.48 19.73 32.10
C TYR A 166 11.32 18.26 32.51
N LYS A 167 10.97 18.01 33.78
CA LYS A 167 10.66 16.66 34.26
C LYS A 167 9.22 16.28 33.91
N GLY A 168 9.04 15.43 32.90
CA GLY A 168 7.75 14.96 32.43
C GLY A 168 7.74 14.77 30.92
N THR A 169 6.55 14.72 30.32
CA THR A 169 6.43 14.49 28.88
C THR A 169 6.59 15.79 28.08
N ILE A 170 7.06 15.68 26.83
CA ILE A 170 7.18 16.86 25.95
C ILE A 170 5.82 17.52 25.67
N THR A 171 4.74 16.74 25.73
CA THR A 171 3.36 17.26 25.58
C THR A 171 2.91 18.09 26.77
N GLU A 172 3.36 17.79 27.99
CA GLU A 172 3.11 18.62 29.16
C GLU A 172 3.85 19.95 29.05
N LEU A 173 5.13 19.90 28.63
CA LEU A 173 5.91 21.11 28.40
C LEU A 173 5.29 22.00 27.31
N LEU A 174 4.80 21.42 26.21
CA LEU A 174 4.08 22.17 25.18
C LEU A 174 2.84 22.88 25.75
N GLU A 175 2.06 22.18 26.59
CA GLU A 175 0.85 22.74 27.19
C GLU A 175 1.19 23.89 28.16
N GLU A 176 2.25 23.76 28.97
CA GLU A 176 2.76 24.82 29.85
C GLU A 176 3.26 26.05 29.07
N MET A 177 3.98 25.83 27.97
CA MET A 177 4.44 26.92 27.10
C MET A 177 3.26 27.71 26.52
N LEU A 178 2.24 27.02 25.99
CA LEU A 178 1.06 27.71 25.45
C LEU A 178 0.27 28.45 26.55
N ALA A 179 0.18 27.86 27.75
CA ALA A 179 -0.47 28.47 28.91
C ALA A 179 0.27 29.72 29.42
N SER A 180 1.60 29.72 29.36
CA SER A 180 2.46 30.87 29.72
C SER A 180 2.47 32.00 28.68
N GLY A 181 1.80 31.82 27.54
CA GLY A 181 1.61 32.87 26.54
C GLY A 181 2.40 32.69 25.26
N GLU A 182 3.18 31.60 25.11
CA GLU A 182 3.85 31.29 23.84
C GLU A 182 2.83 31.11 22.72
N ARG A 183 3.20 31.55 21.51
CA ARG A 183 2.37 31.46 20.31
C ARG A 183 3.20 30.92 19.17
N PHE A 184 2.60 30.02 18.40
CA PHE A 184 3.18 29.44 17.20
C PHE A 184 2.19 29.58 16.05
N GLU A 185 2.70 29.85 14.86
CA GLU A 185 1.89 29.88 13.64
C GLU A 185 1.71 28.47 13.07
N ARG A 186 2.63 27.55 13.41
CA ARG A 186 2.60 26.16 12.98
C ARG A 186 3.32 25.25 13.96
N VAL A 187 2.79 24.04 14.13
CA VAL A 187 3.46 22.94 14.82
C VAL A 187 3.74 21.82 13.82
N LEU A 188 4.96 21.28 13.82
CA LEU A 188 5.31 20.04 13.12
C LEU A 188 5.67 19.00 14.16
N THR A 189 5.12 17.78 14.08
CA THR A 189 5.40 16.75 15.07
C THR A 189 5.72 15.40 14.43
N CYS A 190 6.67 14.68 15.05
CA CYS A 190 7.05 13.32 14.70
C CYS A 190 7.58 12.61 15.96
N GLY A 191 7.18 11.36 16.17
CA GLY A 191 7.57 10.57 17.34
C GLY A 191 6.55 9.47 17.64
N PRO A 192 6.48 8.97 18.88
CA PRO A 192 5.48 8.00 19.28
C PRO A 192 4.06 8.46 18.94
N GLU A 193 3.24 7.57 18.38
CA GLU A 193 1.94 7.97 17.82
C GLU A 193 0.99 8.59 18.86
N LEU A 194 1.00 8.10 20.10
CA LEU A 194 0.20 8.66 21.20
C LEU A 194 0.68 10.05 21.63
N MET A 195 1.99 10.31 21.54
CA MET A 195 2.53 11.65 21.76
C MET A 195 1.97 12.61 20.69
N MET A 196 2.04 12.20 19.42
CA MET A 196 1.56 13.03 18.31
C MET A 196 0.03 13.26 18.37
N GLU A 197 -0.76 12.26 18.78
CA GLU A 197 -2.20 12.40 19.02
C GLU A 197 -2.48 13.45 20.09
N ARG A 198 -1.73 13.42 21.21
CA ARG A 198 -1.84 14.43 22.26
C ARG A 198 -1.40 15.82 21.81
N VAL A 199 -0.34 15.93 21.00
CA VAL A 199 0.05 17.20 20.36
C VAL A 199 -1.11 17.76 19.54
N CYS A 200 -1.74 16.94 18.68
CA CYS A 200 -2.89 17.36 17.88
C CYS A 200 -4.05 17.85 18.76
N GLY A 201 -4.33 17.16 19.87
CA GLY A 201 -5.35 17.59 20.83
C GLY A 201 -5.05 18.95 21.48
N ILE A 202 -3.80 19.19 21.88
CA ILE A 202 -3.34 20.45 22.46
C ILE A 202 -3.45 21.58 21.44
N THR A 203 -2.91 21.37 20.24
CA THR A 203 -2.84 22.40 19.20
C THR A 203 -4.21 22.72 18.60
N SER A 204 -5.11 21.74 18.51
CA SER A 204 -6.50 21.96 18.12
C SER A 204 -7.22 22.91 19.07
N ARG A 205 -7.07 22.71 20.41
CA ARG A 205 -7.63 23.63 21.42
C ARG A 205 -7.03 25.04 21.31
N ALA A 206 -5.74 25.11 21.02
CA ALA A 206 -5.03 26.37 20.82
C ALA A 206 -5.23 27.00 19.42
N LYS A 207 -5.95 26.32 18.51
CA LYS A 207 -6.16 26.72 17.11
C LYS A 207 -4.87 26.94 16.32
N ILE A 208 -3.88 26.07 16.52
CA ILE A 208 -2.59 26.11 15.84
C ILE A 208 -2.56 25.03 14.74
N PRO A 209 -2.41 25.42 13.44
CA PRO A 209 -2.24 24.46 12.36
C PRO A 209 -1.08 23.50 12.63
N THR A 210 -1.34 22.20 12.53
CA THR A 210 -0.38 21.16 12.91
C THR A 210 -0.19 20.16 11.80
N GLN A 211 1.07 19.82 11.50
CA GLN A 211 1.41 18.71 10.61
C GLN A 211 2.07 17.58 11.39
N VAL A 212 1.70 16.34 11.05
CA VAL A 212 2.11 15.12 11.72
C VAL A 212 2.78 14.20 10.72
N SER A 213 3.98 13.72 11.04
CA SER A 213 4.65 12.68 10.25
C SER A 213 4.37 11.30 10.85
N VAL A 214 3.52 10.51 10.20
CA VAL A 214 3.03 9.22 10.70
C VAL A 214 3.75 8.04 10.05
N GLU A 215 4.25 7.13 10.87
CA GLU A 215 4.91 5.90 10.42
C GLU A 215 3.91 4.74 10.28
N ARG A 216 4.06 3.95 9.21
CA ARG A 216 3.37 2.67 9.02
C ARG A 216 4.32 1.71 8.31
N ILE A 217 3.99 0.42 8.32
CA ILE A 217 4.69 -0.59 7.51
C ILE A 217 4.53 -0.23 6.03
N VAL A 218 5.65 -0.06 5.32
CA VAL A 218 5.68 0.15 3.88
C VAL A 218 6.33 -1.06 3.23
N LYS A 219 5.64 -1.67 2.26
CA LYS A 219 6.18 -2.80 1.46
C LYS A 219 6.57 -2.37 0.06
N CYS A 220 5.59 -1.87 -0.71
CA CYS A 220 5.85 -1.52 -2.11
C CYS A 220 6.56 -0.18 -2.32
N GLY A 221 6.43 0.78 -1.39
CA GLY A 221 6.93 2.17 -1.57
C GLY A 221 6.16 3.01 -2.61
N CYS A 222 5.37 2.39 -3.50
CA CYS A 222 4.74 3.07 -4.64
C CYS A 222 3.21 3.08 -4.65
N GLY A 223 2.55 2.83 -3.51
CA GLY A 223 1.08 2.88 -3.40
C GLY A 223 0.32 1.69 -3.97
N ALA A 224 1.01 0.68 -4.52
CA ALA A 224 0.40 -0.51 -5.11
C ALA A 224 -0.33 -1.41 -4.10
N CYS A 225 0.34 -1.76 -3.00
CA CYS A 225 -0.11 -2.85 -2.14
C CYS A 225 -1.11 -2.43 -1.07
N GLY A 226 -1.08 -1.18 -0.60
CA GLY A 226 -1.92 -0.70 0.50
C GLY A 226 -1.52 -1.16 1.92
N SER A 227 -0.37 -1.82 2.11
CA SER A 227 0.05 -2.28 3.46
C SER A 227 0.25 -1.12 4.45
N CYS A 228 0.64 0.05 3.92
CA CYS A 228 0.84 1.28 4.68
C CYS A 228 -0.45 2.11 4.84
N ASP A 229 -1.62 1.46 4.84
CA ASP A 229 -2.89 2.18 4.93
C ASP A 229 -3.10 2.78 6.32
N LEU A 230 -3.52 4.04 6.32
CA LEU A 230 -3.96 4.83 7.46
C LEU A 230 -5.33 5.40 7.11
N GLY A 231 -6.39 4.66 7.43
CA GLY A 231 -7.74 5.14 7.17
C GLY A 231 -8.09 5.40 5.70
N GLY A 232 -7.51 4.66 4.75
CA GLY A 232 -7.67 4.90 3.30
C GLY A 232 -6.55 5.76 2.68
N HIS A 233 -5.67 6.35 3.50
CA HIS A 233 -4.46 7.03 3.05
C HIS A 233 -3.27 6.07 2.97
N ARG A 234 -2.55 6.08 1.86
CA ARG A 234 -1.32 5.28 1.70
C ARG A 234 -0.13 6.14 2.12
N ILE A 235 0.54 5.83 3.23
CA ILE A 235 1.71 6.59 3.70
C ILE A 235 2.74 6.85 2.57
N CYS A 236 3.04 5.86 1.74
CA CYS A 236 4.04 6.02 0.68
C CYS A 236 3.67 6.97 -0.48
N LYS A 237 2.41 7.44 -0.57
CA LYS A 237 1.93 8.35 -1.64
C LYS A 237 1.22 9.59 -1.09
N ASP A 238 0.34 9.38 -0.11
CA ASP A 238 -0.51 10.41 0.48
C ASP A 238 0.14 11.03 1.74
N GLY A 239 0.98 10.28 2.45
CA GLY A 239 1.74 10.69 3.64
C GLY A 239 3.25 10.72 3.38
N PRO A 240 4.14 10.56 4.37
CA PRO A 240 3.84 10.35 5.79
C PRO A 240 3.37 11.61 6.51
N VAL A 241 3.61 12.79 5.93
CA VAL A 241 3.18 14.06 6.52
C VAL A 241 1.72 14.37 6.16
N PHE A 242 0.90 14.59 7.18
CA PHE A 242 -0.49 15.01 7.06
C PHE A 242 -0.77 16.24 7.92
N ASP A 243 -1.71 17.08 7.50
CA ASP A 243 -2.33 18.04 8.41
C ASP A 243 -3.18 17.27 9.45
N ALA A 244 -3.15 17.69 10.71
CA ALA A 244 -3.81 16.99 11.81
C ALA A 244 -5.31 16.80 11.56
N GLU A 245 -5.96 17.76 10.91
CA GLU A 245 -7.38 17.71 10.54
C GLU A 245 -7.70 16.54 9.59
N ALA A 246 -6.76 16.17 8.71
CA ALA A 246 -6.94 15.05 7.78
C ALA A 246 -6.86 13.68 8.48
N LEU A 247 -6.29 13.63 9.69
CA LEU A 247 -6.19 12.41 10.49
C LEU A 247 -7.41 12.19 11.40
N VAL A 248 -8.28 13.18 11.54
CA VAL A 248 -9.52 13.06 12.32
C VAL A 248 -10.43 11.99 11.72
N GLY A 249 -10.88 11.04 12.54
CA GLY A 249 -11.73 9.94 12.09
C GLY A 249 -10.99 8.83 11.34
N THR A 250 -9.67 8.94 11.19
CA THR A 250 -8.82 7.86 10.69
C THR A 250 -8.46 6.87 11.81
N GLU A 251 -7.55 5.95 11.53
CA GLU A 251 -7.04 4.99 12.52
C GLU A 251 -5.93 5.57 13.41
N PHE A 252 -5.48 6.80 13.13
CA PHE A 252 -4.42 7.49 13.86
C PHE A 252 -4.71 7.55 15.37
N GLY A 253 -3.71 7.20 16.18
CA GLY A 253 -3.79 7.17 17.64
C GLY A 253 -4.59 5.99 18.22
N ARG A 254 -5.13 5.11 17.39
CA ARG A 254 -6.01 4.00 17.82
C ARG A 254 -5.54 2.65 17.33
N TRP A 255 -5.35 2.53 16.02
CA TRP A 255 -5.08 1.26 15.36
C TRP A 255 -3.92 1.37 14.37
N LYS A 256 -3.17 0.29 14.25
CA LYS A 256 -2.14 0.10 13.22
C LYS A 256 -2.28 -1.30 12.61
N ARG A 257 -1.48 -1.57 11.58
CA ARG A 257 -1.42 -2.87 10.92
C ARG A 257 -0.08 -3.54 11.16
N GLU A 258 -0.09 -4.85 11.33
CA GLU A 258 1.10 -5.70 11.30
C GLU A 258 1.52 -6.04 9.86
N ASN A 259 2.63 -6.74 9.68
CA ASN A 259 3.14 -7.14 8.35
C ASN A 259 2.13 -7.96 7.54
N SER A 260 1.30 -8.73 8.23
CA SER A 260 0.19 -9.50 7.68
C SER A 260 -1.00 -8.65 7.26
N GLY A 261 -1.09 -7.44 7.78
CA GLY A 261 -2.23 -6.56 7.65
C GLY A 261 -3.29 -6.68 8.70
N LYS A 262 -3.05 -7.53 9.70
CA LYS A 262 -3.89 -7.61 10.87
C LYS A 262 -3.93 -6.26 11.57
N ARG A 263 -5.15 -5.78 11.80
CA ARG A 263 -5.40 -4.56 12.54
C ARG A 263 -5.20 -4.85 14.01
N ILE A 264 -4.34 -4.06 14.66
CA ILE A 264 -4.01 -4.17 16.08
C ILE A 264 -4.15 -2.80 16.75
N ALA A 265 -4.41 -2.82 18.05
CA ALA A 265 -4.43 -1.63 18.88
C ALA A 265 -3.04 -1.01 19.03
N ILE A 266 -2.99 0.32 19.10
CA ILE A 266 -1.75 1.02 19.50
C ILE A 266 -1.49 0.84 20.99
N THR A 267 -2.55 0.77 21.81
CA THR A 267 -2.46 0.46 23.24
C THR A 267 -3.17 -0.86 23.55
N PRO A 268 -2.61 -1.71 24.43
CA PRO A 268 -3.26 -2.96 24.85
C PRO A 268 -4.66 -2.77 25.45
N ASP A 269 -4.91 -1.62 26.07
CA ASP A 269 -6.15 -1.30 26.79
C ASP A 269 -7.21 -0.61 25.91
N ALA A 270 -7.04 -0.55 24.59
CA ALA A 270 -7.94 0.16 23.67
C ALA A 270 -9.37 -0.43 23.57
N GLY A 271 -9.67 -1.50 24.30
CA GLY A 271 -10.96 -2.20 24.27
C GLY A 271 -11.12 -3.08 23.03
N GLU A 272 -12.37 -3.35 22.64
CA GLU A 272 -12.68 -4.11 21.43
C GLU A 272 -12.19 -3.38 20.16
N LEU A 273 -11.69 -4.14 19.20
CA LEU A 273 -11.22 -3.64 17.91
C LEU A 273 -12.42 -3.11 17.10
N LEU A 274 -12.71 -1.80 17.22
CA LEU A 274 -13.83 -1.14 16.53
C LEU A 274 -13.31 -0.28 15.38
N SER A 275 -13.96 -0.39 14.21
CA SER A 275 -13.67 0.52 13.10
C SER A 275 -14.42 1.85 13.28
N ILE A 276 -13.77 2.96 12.91
CA ILE A 276 -14.47 4.19 12.53
C ILE A 276 -14.82 4.01 11.06
N PRO A 277 -16.09 3.68 10.72
CA PRO A 277 -16.44 3.42 9.33
C PRO A 277 -16.29 4.69 8.50
N PRO A 278 -15.95 4.56 7.21
CA PRO A 278 -15.98 5.71 6.31
C PRO A 278 -17.43 6.18 6.11
N LEU A 279 -17.59 7.39 5.56
CA LEU A 279 -18.92 7.90 5.21
C LEU A 279 -19.57 6.98 4.18
N HIS A 280 -20.88 6.75 4.34
CA HIS A 280 -21.65 6.00 3.35
C HIS A 280 -21.58 6.69 2.00
N PHE A 281 -21.27 5.91 0.96
CA PHE A 281 -21.18 6.35 -0.41
C PHE A 281 -22.11 5.48 -1.26
N THR A 282 -22.87 6.13 -2.15
CA THR A 282 -23.68 5.44 -3.16
C THR A 282 -23.13 5.81 -4.53
N PRO A 283 -22.74 4.83 -5.36
CA PRO A 283 -22.20 5.10 -6.70
C PRO A 283 -23.27 5.71 -7.60
N GLU A 284 -22.85 6.62 -8.49
CA GLU A 284 -23.71 7.06 -9.59
C GLU A 284 -24.03 5.87 -10.50
N TYR A 285 -25.33 5.66 -10.76
CA TYR A 285 -25.78 4.68 -11.74
C TYR A 285 -25.51 5.21 -13.16
N GLU A 286 -24.79 4.43 -13.96
CA GLU A 286 -24.34 4.82 -15.29
C GLU A 286 -24.95 3.88 -16.35
N PRO A 287 -26.14 4.16 -16.92
CA PRO A 287 -26.88 3.20 -17.73
C PRO A 287 -26.11 2.63 -18.93
N VAL A 288 -25.21 3.43 -19.51
CA VAL A 288 -24.41 3.03 -20.68
C VAL A 288 -23.22 2.14 -20.31
N LEU A 289 -22.81 2.12 -19.04
CA LEU A 289 -21.73 1.27 -18.51
C LEU A 289 -22.24 0.17 -17.59
N ALA A 290 -23.45 0.30 -17.04
CA ALA A 290 -24.04 -0.68 -16.15
C ALA A 290 -24.04 -2.06 -16.80
N THR A 291 -23.65 -3.09 -16.04
CA THR A 291 -23.54 -4.46 -16.51
C THR A 291 -24.08 -5.43 -15.47
N GLU A 292 -24.71 -6.50 -15.93
CA GLU A 292 -25.13 -7.62 -15.09
C GLU A 292 -24.22 -8.81 -15.37
N VAL A 293 -23.52 -9.29 -14.34
CA VAL A 293 -22.62 -10.44 -14.47
C VAL A 293 -22.89 -11.41 -13.31
N CYS A 294 -23.16 -12.68 -13.65
CA CYS A 294 -23.51 -13.72 -12.70
C CYS A 294 -24.70 -13.36 -11.76
N GLY A 295 -25.67 -12.59 -12.26
CA GLY A 295 -26.82 -12.11 -11.48
C GLY A 295 -26.52 -10.95 -10.52
N ILE A 296 -25.34 -10.34 -10.62
CA ILE A 296 -24.94 -9.16 -9.84
C ILE A 296 -25.00 -7.93 -10.75
N ASN A 297 -25.65 -6.87 -10.26
CA ASN A 297 -25.71 -5.58 -10.94
C ASN A 297 -24.48 -4.75 -10.56
N PHE A 298 -23.70 -4.36 -11.56
CA PHE A 298 -22.57 -3.47 -11.41
C PHE A 298 -22.93 -2.10 -12.00
N PRO A 299 -22.77 -0.99 -11.25
CA PRO A 299 -23.05 0.36 -11.77
C PRO A 299 -22.15 0.73 -12.95
N ASN A 300 -20.96 0.13 -13.04
CA ASN A 300 -20.07 0.12 -14.19
C ASN A 300 -19.13 -1.11 -14.09
N PRO A 301 -18.44 -1.53 -15.15
CA PRO A 301 -17.78 -2.84 -15.19
C PRO A 301 -16.35 -2.81 -14.64
N ILE A 302 -15.91 -1.70 -14.04
CA ILE A 302 -14.52 -1.48 -13.65
C ILE A 302 -14.34 -1.79 -12.16
N ALA A 303 -13.29 -2.52 -11.81
CA ALA A 303 -12.91 -2.82 -10.43
C ALA A 303 -11.41 -2.67 -10.22
N ASN A 304 -10.94 -2.66 -8.98
CA ASN A 304 -9.52 -2.88 -8.70
C ASN A 304 -9.16 -4.37 -8.86
N ALA A 305 -7.91 -4.68 -9.16
CA ALA A 305 -7.41 -6.05 -9.17
C ALA A 305 -7.12 -6.54 -7.75
N ALA A 306 -7.49 -7.80 -7.44
CA ALA A 306 -7.12 -8.43 -6.18
C ALA A 306 -5.62 -8.27 -5.90
N GLY A 307 -5.28 -7.79 -4.71
CA GLY A 307 -3.90 -7.46 -4.35
C GLY A 307 -3.58 -5.97 -4.34
N PHE A 308 -4.29 -5.17 -5.12
CA PHE A 308 -4.24 -3.72 -5.10
C PHE A 308 -5.41 -3.20 -4.27
N GLY A 309 -5.28 -3.18 -2.94
CA GLY A 309 -6.39 -2.91 -2.03
C GLY A 309 -6.33 -3.83 -0.82
N PHE A 310 -5.77 -3.31 0.27
CA PHE A 310 -5.44 -4.11 1.45
C PHE A 310 -6.47 -3.96 2.57
N SER A 311 -6.88 -2.71 2.84
CA SER A 311 -7.89 -2.35 3.81
C SER A 311 -9.23 -2.04 3.16
N GLY A 312 -10.32 -2.20 3.91
CA GLY A 312 -11.65 -1.82 3.47
C GLY A 312 -11.80 -0.34 3.18
N LYS A 313 -11.07 0.51 3.91
CA LYS A 313 -11.06 1.97 3.70
C LYS A 313 -10.37 2.36 2.40
N LEU A 314 -9.33 1.64 2.00
CA LEU A 314 -8.71 1.84 0.69
C LEU A 314 -9.62 1.35 -0.44
N LEU A 315 -10.33 0.23 -0.25
CA LEU A 315 -11.35 -0.22 -1.21
C LEU A 315 -12.49 0.79 -1.34
N HIS A 316 -12.98 1.32 -0.21
CA HIS A 316 -13.97 2.40 -0.19
C HIS A 316 -13.49 3.62 -1.00
N ARG A 317 -12.24 4.04 -0.81
CA ARG A 317 -11.63 5.11 -1.59
C ARG A 317 -11.62 4.83 -3.10
N TYR A 318 -11.41 3.58 -3.53
CA TYR A 318 -11.47 3.23 -4.95
C TYR A 318 -12.89 3.33 -5.53
N ALA A 319 -13.89 2.89 -4.78
CA ALA A 319 -15.29 3.04 -5.18
C ALA A 319 -15.71 4.51 -5.29
N VAL A 320 -15.35 5.33 -4.28
CA VAL A 320 -15.54 6.79 -4.32
C VAL A 320 -14.84 7.42 -5.53
N ALA A 321 -13.67 6.90 -5.91
CA ALA A 321 -12.95 7.38 -7.09
C ALA A 321 -13.51 6.88 -8.43
N GLY A 322 -14.56 6.05 -8.43
CA GLY A 322 -15.31 5.64 -9.61
C GLY A 322 -15.31 4.13 -9.91
N ALA A 323 -14.67 3.29 -9.10
CA ALA A 323 -14.74 1.85 -9.30
C ALA A 323 -16.19 1.35 -9.12
N GLY A 324 -16.68 0.55 -10.07
CA GLY A 324 -18.01 -0.06 -10.02
C GLY A 324 -18.09 -1.34 -9.21
N ALA A 325 -16.96 -1.92 -8.83
CA ALA A 325 -16.84 -2.97 -7.83
C ALA A 325 -15.51 -2.85 -7.10
N VAL A 326 -15.38 -3.53 -5.97
CA VAL A 326 -14.11 -3.63 -5.25
C VAL A 326 -13.74 -5.09 -4.97
N VAL A 327 -12.46 -5.40 -5.11
CA VAL A 327 -11.91 -6.74 -4.93
C VAL A 327 -10.89 -6.71 -3.81
N THR A 328 -11.06 -7.58 -2.82
CA THR A 328 -10.16 -7.61 -1.66
C THR A 328 -8.78 -8.15 -2.01
N LYS A 329 -7.83 -8.00 -1.09
CA LYS A 329 -6.64 -8.85 -1.07
C LYS A 329 -7.08 -10.31 -0.95
N SER A 330 -6.36 -11.22 -1.63
CA SER A 330 -6.58 -12.65 -1.46
C SER A 330 -6.27 -13.07 -0.03
N VAL A 331 -7.26 -13.67 0.65
CA VAL A 331 -7.17 -14.08 2.06
C VAL A 331 -7.27 -15.60 2.19
N GLY A 332 -6.47 -16.18 3.08
CA GLY A 332 -6.41 -17.62 3.31
C GLY A 332 -6.95 -18.01 4.69
N LEU A 333 -6.76 -19.27 5.08
CA LEU A 333 -7.22 -19.73 6.40
C LEU A 333 -6.44 -19.10 7.56
N TYR A 334 -5.12 -18.95 7.37
CA TYR A 334 -4.19 -18.50 8.39
C TYR A 334 -3.59 -17.15 8.02
N GLU A 335 -3.22 -16.41 9.06
CA GLU A 335 -2.43 -15.20 8.95
C GLU A 335 -1.10 -15.45 8.24
N ARG A 336 -0.69 -14.51 7.39
CA ARG A 336 0.58 -14.54 6.67
C ARG A 336 1.19 -13.16 6.64
N GLU A 337 2.44 -13.04 7.04
CA GLU A 337 3.18 -11.78 6.95
C GLU A 337 3.62 -11.45 5.53
N GLY A 338 3.79 -12.44 4.66
CA GLY A 338 4.38 -12.25 3.33
C GLY A 338 5.90 -12.41 3.34
N TYR A 339 6.56 -11.96 2.28
CA TYR A 339 8.02 -12.02 2.18
C TYR A 339 8.69 -10.72 2.65
N PRO A 340 9.97 -10.79 3.08
CA PRO A 340 10.81 -9.60 3.23
C PRO A 340 10.90 -8.80 1.94
N ASN A 341 11.01 -7.49 2.06
CA ASN A 341 11.22 -6.58 0.94
C ASN A 341 12.66 -6.67 0.41
N PRO A 342 12.94 -6.24 -0.84
CA PRO A 342 12.03 -5.67 -1.83
C PRO A 342 11.02 -6.70 -2.35
N THR A 343 9.72 -6.39 -2.20
CA THR A 343 8.64 -7.27 -2.70
C THR A 343 7.92 -6.70 -3.92
N PHE A 344 8.25 -5.48 -4.35
CA PHE A 344 7.61 -4.81 -5.49
C PHE A 344 8.59 -3.83 -6.15
N ILE A 345 8.96 -4.08 -7.40
CA ILE A 345 9.90 -3.26 -8.17
C ILE A 345 9.34 -2.90 -9.55
N GLU A 346 9.79 -1.79 -10.11
CA GLU A 346 9.53 -1.41 -11.50
C GLU A 346 10.75 -1.73 -12.37
N ILE A 347 10.59 -2.67 -13.30
CA ILE A 347 11.69 -3.16 -14.16
C ILE A 347 11.74 -2.48 -15.52
N ALA A 348 10.66 -1.80 -15.89
CA ALA A 348 10.54 -0.95 -17.08
C ALA A 348 9.33 -0.01 -16.87
N PRO A 349 9.21 1.11 -17.60
CA PRO A 349 8.09 2.03 -17.43
C PRO A 349 6.73 1.32 -17.45
N ARG A 350 5.95 1.48 -16.38
CA ARG A 350 4.63 0.85 -16.19
C ARG A 350 4.66 -0.68 -16.19
N SER A 351 5.80 -1.29 -15.88
CA SER A 351 6.01 -2.75 -15.83
C SER A 351 6.66 -3.14 -14.50
N TYR A 352 5.92 -3.91 -13.70
CA TYR A 352 6.26 -4.16 -12.31
C TYR A 352 6.43 -5.65 -12.03
N VAL A 353 7.36 -6.00 -11.16
CA VAL A 353 7.50 -7.37 -10.64
C VAL A 353 7.16 -7.35 -9.16
N ASN A 354 6.35 -8.29 -8.71
CA ASN A 354 6.01 -8.43 -7.29
C ASN A 354 6.19 -9.85 -6.76
N ALA A 355 6.63 -9.95 -5.52
CA ALA A 355 6.67 -11.17 -4.71
C ALA A 355 6.20 -10.82 -3.30
N MET A 356 4.93 -10.44 -3.15
CA MET A 356 4.40 -10.01 -1.85
C MET A 356 4.33 -11.15 -0.81
N GLY A 357 4.12 -12.40 -1.25
CA GLY A 357 3.95 -13.56 -0.35
C GLY A 357 2.56 -13.73 0.25
N LEU A 358 1.55 -13.06 -0.33
CA LEU A 358 0.15 -13.03 0.14
C LEU A 358 0.00 -12.55 1.60
N PRO A 359 0.49 -11.35 1.95
CA PRO A 359 0.25 -10.79 3.28
C PRO A 359 -1.25 -10.65 3.47
N ASN A 360 -1.79 -11.30 4.52
CA ASN A 360 -3.19 -11.24 4.88
C ASN A 360 -3.38 -11.64 6.37
N PRO A 361 -4.39 -11.10 7.06
CA PRO A 361 -4.64 -11.39 8.47
C PRO A 361 -5.28 -12.77 8.72
N GLY A 362 -5.55 -13.55 7.67
CA GLY A 362 -6.39 -14.74 7.74
C GLY A 362 -7.88 -14.39 7.71
N ILE A 363 -8.68 -15.32 7.17
CA ILE A 363 -10.08 -15.05 6.85
C ILE A 363 -10.91 -14.69 8.09
N LYS A 364 -10.58 -15.18 9.28
CA LYS A 364 -11.32 -14.92 10.52
C LYS A 364 -11.21 -13.46 10.98
N ASP A 365 -10.04 -12.87 10.81
CA ASP A 365 -9.73 -11.51 11.28
C ASP A 365 -10.04 -10.44 10.22
N TYR A 366 -10.57 -10.84 9.06
CA TYR A 366 -10.81 -9.92 7.93
C TYR A 366 -12.16 -9.18 8.00
N GLY A 367 -13.02 -9.51 8.96
CA GLY A 367 -14.39 -9.00 9.04
C GLY A 367 -14.50 -7.47 9.14
N LEU A 368 -13.56 -6.80 9.82
CA LEU A 368 -13.56 -5.33 9.93
C LEU A 368 -13.25 -4.65 8.60
N GLU A 369 -12.29 -5.19 7.84
CA GLU A 369 -11.96 -4.67 6.53
C GLU A 369 -13.13 -4.87 5.54
N ILE A 370 -13.83 -6.00 5.64
CA ILE A 370 -15.07 -6.22 4.89
C ILE A 370 -16.16 -5.22 5.30
N GLY A 371 -16.34 -4.99 6.60
CA GLY A 371 -17.31 -4.04 7.12
C GLY A 371 -17.07 -2.62 6.60
N ASP A 372 -15.82 -2.16 6.61
CA ASP A 372 -15.44 -0.84 6.09
C ASP A 372 -15.71 -0.72 4.58
N ALA A 373 -15.41 -1.77 3.80
CA ALA A 373 -15.62 -1.75 2.35
C ALA A 373 -17.10 -1.64 1.96
N LYS A 374 -18.02 -2.21 2.76
CA LYS A 374 -19.47 -2.18 2.45
C LYS A 374 -20.11 -0.81 2.51
N TYR A 375 -19.47 0.17 3.14
CA TYR A 375 -19.95 1.56 3.11
C TYR A 375 -19.88 2.19 1.73
N ALA A 376 -19.29 1.51 0.73
CA ALA A 376 -19.17 1.99 -0.63
C ALA A 376 -20.34 1.61 -1.57
N ASP A 377 -21.35 0.87 -1.11
CA ASP A 377 -22.56 0.46 -1.84
C ASP A 377 -22.33 0.02 -3.32
N VAL A 378 -21.16 -0.58 -3.57
CA VAL A 378 -20.78 -1.25 -4.81
C VAL A 378 -20.61 -2.74 -4.51
N PRO A 379 -20.76 -3.62 -5.51
CA PRO A 379 -20.45 -5.04 -5.36
C PRO A 379 -19.05 -5.27 -4.76
N LEU A 380 -19.00 -6.10 -3.71
CA LEU A 380 -17.78 -6.50 -3.02
C LEU A 380 -17.42 -7.95 -3.36
N MET A 381 -16.28 -8.12 -4.01
CA MET A 381 -15.71 -9.40 -4.37
C MET A 381 -14.64 -9.80 -3.35
N LEU A 382 -14.83 -10.94 -2.67
CA LEU A 382 -13.82 -11.47 -1.75
C LEU A 382 -12.88 -12.41 -2.50
N SER A 383 -11.63 -11.98 -2.66
CA SER A 383 -10.58 -12.84 -3.18
C SER A 383 -10.13 -13.82 -2.09
N ILE A 384 -10.14 -15.11 -2.35
CA ILE A 384 -9.70 -16.17 -1.43
C ILE A 384 -8.66 -17.07 -2.08
N PHE A 385 -7.86 -17.75 -1.25
CA PHE A 385 -6.96 -18.81 -1.70
C PHE A 385 -6.88 -19.94 -0.67
N GLY A 386 -6.35 -21.08 -1.10
CA GLY A 386 -6.00 -22.19 -0.21
C GLY A 386 -5.25 -23.28 -0.97
N LYS A 387 -4.52 -24.12 -0.23
CA LYS A 387 -3.65 -25.16 -0.82
C LYS A 387 -4.31 -26.52 -0.97
N SER A 388 -5.41 -26.80 -0.28
CA SER A 388 -6.10 -28.09 -0.30
C SER A 388 -7.62 -27.92 -0.34
N VAL A 389 -8.33 -28.97 -0.74
CA VAL A 389 -9.81 -29.00 -0.73
C VAL A 389 -10.34 -28.67 0.67
N GLU A 390 -9.77 -29.29 1.71
CA GLU A 390 -10.21 -29.09 3.09
C GLU A 390 -9.98 -27.66 3.59
N GLU A 391 -8.83 -27.07 3.27
CA GLU A 391 -8.55 -25.67 3.62
C GLU A 391 -9.53 -24.72 2.92
N CYS A 392 -9.72 -24.90 1.61
CA CYS A 392 -10.65 -24.09 0.83
C CYS A 392 -12.09 -24.23 1.32
N ARG A 393 -12.50 -25.43 1.75
CA ARG A 393 -13.81 -25.70 2.36
C ARG A 393 -14.03 -24.86 3.62
N VAL A 394 -13.03 -24.80 4.50
CA VAL A 394 -13.12 -24.00 5.74
C VAL A 394 -13.15 -22.51 5.41
N VAL A 395 -12.28 -22.03 4.50
CA VAL A 395 -12.26 -20.63 4.08
C VAL A 395 -13.60 -20.22 3.48
N ALA A 396 -14.17 -21.02 2.57
CA ALA A 396 -15.47 -20.76 1.95
C ALA A 396 -16.61 -20.68 2.98
N LYS A 397 -16.62 -21.57 3.98
CA LYS A 397 -17.62 -21.55 5.07
C LYS A 397 -17.57 -20.29 5.94
N ILE A 398 -16.39 -19.69 6.09
CA ILE A 398 -16.25 -18.42 6.81
C ILE A 398 -16.63 -17.27 5.88
N ALA A 399 -16.11 -17.28 4.64
CA ALA A 399 -16.36 -16.26 3.63
C ALA A 399 -17.84 -16.01 3.37
N ILE A 400 -18.68 -17.04 3.29
CA ILE A 400 -20.11 -16.84 2.99
C ILE A 400 -20.87 -16.09 4.09
N LYS A 401 -20.35 -16.05 5.32
CA LYS A 401 -20.92 -15.29 6.44
C LYS A 401 -20.68 -13.79 6.30
N TYR A 402 -19.70 -13.40 5.49
CA TYR A 402 -19.47 -12.00 5.20
C TYR A 402 -20.49 -11.45 4.19
N PRO A 403 -20.81 -10.14 4.26
CA PRO A 403 -21.76 -9.47 3.38
C PRO A 403 -21.19 -9.21 1.97
N ILE A 404 -20.60 -10.25 1.36
CA ILE A 404 -19.96 -10.20 0.04
C ILE A 404 -20.94 -10.63 -1.05
N ASP A 405 -20.70 -10.12 -2.26
CA ASP A 405 -21.57 -10.34 -3.42
C ASP A 405 -21.05 -11.47 -4.32
N MET A 406 -19.73 -11.63 -4.42
CA MET A 406 -19.06 -12.68 -5.19
C MET A 406 -17.79 -13.18 -4.49
N LEU A 407 -17.43 -14.45 -4.69
CA LEU A 407 -16.08 -14.93 -4.37
C LEU A 407 -15.20 -14.93 -5.62
N GLU A 408 -13.94 -14.57 -5.46
CA GLU A 408 -12.89 -14.81 -6.46
C GLU A 408 -11.88 -15.81 -5.90
N PHE A 409 -11.79 -17.01 -6.46
CA PHE A 409 -10.77 -17.98 -6.07
C PHE A 409 -9.48 -17.74 -6.86
N ASN A 410 -8.41 -17.40 -6.16
CA ASN A 410 -7.08 -17.19 -6.74
C ASN A 410 -6.36 -18.52 -6.95
N ALA A 411 -6.40 -19.06 -8.18
CA ALA A 411 -5.81 -20.35 -8.51
C ALA A 411 -4.29 -20.33 -8.69
N SER A 412 -3.69 -19.13 -8.83
CA SER A 412 -2.24 -18.98 -9.01
C SER A 412 -1.47 -18.98 -7.67
N CYS A 413 -2.14 -19.26 -6.55
CA CYS A 413 -1.50 -19.38 -5.26
C CYS A 413 -0.62 -20.64 -5.20
N PRO A 414 0.56 -20.60 -4.55
CA PRO A 414 1.35 -21.80 -4.27
C PRO A 414 0.54 -22.87 -3.52
N HIS A 415 0.48 -24.08 -4.10
CA HIS A 415 0.04 -25.35 -3.52
C HIS A 415 1.14 -25.96 -2.62
N SER A 416 2.38 -25.85 -3.06
CA SER A 416 3.63 -26.05 -2.29
C SER A 416 4.47 -24.78 -2.41
N ASP A 417 5.60 -24.69 -1.70
CA ASP A 417 6.49 -23.52 -1.74
C ASP A 417 6.93 -23.09 -3.16
N PHE A 418 6.73 -23.96 -4.17
CA PHE A 418 7.21 -23.76 -5.53
C PHE A 418 6.17 -23.96 -6.65
N VAL A 419 5.00 -24.57 -6.40
CA VAL A 419 4.06 -24.97 -7.47
C VAL A 419 2.68 -24.39 -7.21
N ALA A 420 2.10 -23.68 -8.18
CA ALA A 420 0.75 -23.14 -8.09
C ALA A 420 -0.35 -24.21 -8.21
N VAL A 421 -1.50 -24.02 -7.56
CA VAL A 421 -2.65 -24.98 -7.58
C VAL A 421 -3.15 -25.24 -9.01
N GLU A 422 -3.13 -24.23 -9.87
CA GLU A 422 -3.52 -24.33 -11.28
C GLU A 422 -2.69 -25.31 -12.11
N ASN A 423 -1.46 -25.64 -11.69
CA ASN A 423 -0.66 -26.70 -12.32
C ASN A 423 -1.14 -28.11 -11.95
N HIS A 424 -2.18 -28.22 -11.13
CA HIS A 424 -2.87 -29.47 -10.78
C HIS A 424 -4.37 -29.40 -11.12
N PRO A 425 -4.75 -29.47 -12.42
CA PRO A 425 -6.15 -29.27 -12.85
C PRO A 425 -7.18 -30.16 -12.15
N LYS A 426 -6.80 -31.41 -11.80
CA LYS A 426 -7.67 -32.33 -11.04
C LYS A 426 -7.95 -31.82 -9.63
N LEU A 427 -6.92 -31.33 -8.94
CA LEU A 427 -7.07 -30.77 -7.60
C LEU A 427 -7.90 -29.49 -7.66
N LEU A 428 -7.57 -28.59 -8.58
CA LEU A 428 -8.30 -27.33 -8.74
C LEU A 428 -9.79 -27.59 -9.05
N ARG A 429 -10.10 -28.55 -9.93
CA ARG A 429 -11.49 -28.99 -10.19
C ARG A 429 -12.20 -29.43 -8.91
N SER A 430 -11.56 -30.24 -8.07
CA SER A 430 -12.13 -30.68 -6.79
C SER A 430 -12.35 -29.52 -5.82
N ILE A 431 -11.41 -28.57 -5.76
CA ILE A 431 -11.54 -27.36 -4.94
C ILE A 431 -12.75 -26.52 -5.39
N ILE A 432 -12.85 -26.22 -6.69
CA ILE A 432 -13.94 -25.38 -7.21
C ILE A 432 -15.30 -26.05 -6.98
N LYS A 433 -15.41 -27.37 -7.18
CA LYS A 433 -16.65 -28.11 -6.91
C LYS A 433 -17.06 -27.98 -5.43
N GLU A 434 -16.13 -28.20 -4.52
CA GLU A 434 -16.39 -28.11 -3.07
C GLU A 434 -16.77 -26.68 -2.65
N ILE A 435 -16.05 -25.66 -3.14
CA ILE A 435 -16.40 -24.26 -2.84
C ILE A 435 -17.79 -23.95 -3.38
N ARG A 436 -18.10 -24.35 -4.63
CA ARG A 436 -19.40 -24.12 -5.26
C ARG A 436 -20.56 -24.68 -4.43
N GLU A 437 -20.43 -25.91 -3.93
CA GLU A 437 -21.44 -26.55 -3.09
C GLU A 437 -21.72 -25.77 -1.80
N ILE A 438 -20.69 -25.11 -1.23
CA ILE A 438 -20.82 -24.31 0.00
C ILE A 438 -21.41 -22.94 -0.27
N VAL A 439 -21.00 -22.29 -1.37
CA VAL A 439 -21.25 -20.85 -1.57
C VAL A 439 -22.52 -20.54 -2.35
N HIS A 440 -23.08 -21.52 -3.07
CA HIS A 440 -24.33 -21.35 -3.80
C HIS A 440 -25.46 -20.82 -2.89
N PRO A 441 -26.27 -19.84 -3.34
CA PRO A 441 -26.35 -19.29 -4.69
C PRO A 441 -25.35 -18.18 -5.05
N LYS A 442 -24.45 -17.77 -4.13
CA LYS A 442 -23.45 -16.74 -4.46
C LYS A 442 -22.51 -17.23 -5.58
N PRO A 443 -22.17 -16.37 -6.56
CA PRO A 443 -21.32 -16.77 -7.66
C PRO A 443 -19.84 -16.86 -7.26
N ILE A 444 -19.09 -17.70 -7.98
CA ILE A 444 -17.64 -17.83 -7.86
C ILE A 444 -16.94 -17.56 -9.19
N ALA A 445 -16.07 -16.54 -9.19
CA ALA A 445 -15.08 -16.33 -10.24
C ALA A 445 -13.80 -17.12 -9.92
N VAL A 446 -13.13 -17.68 -10.92
CA VAL A 446 -11.82 -18.33 -10.73
C VAL A 446 -10.76 -17.56 -11.48
N LYS A 447 -9.76 -17.04 -10.75
CA LYS A 447 -8.67 -16.26 -11.30
C LYS A 447 -7.51 -17.15 -11.71
N ILE A 448 -7.23 -17.19 -13.01
CA ILE A 448 -6.22 -18.06 -13.62
C ILE A 448 -5.00 -17.26 -14.11
N SER A 449 -3.87 -17.94 -14.16
CA SER A 449 -2.59 -17.43 -14.63
C SER A 449 -2.35 -17.70 -16.11
N PRO A 450 -1.52 -16.88 -16.78
CA PRO A 450 -1.04 -17.16 -18.12
C PRO A 450 0.09 -18.20 -18.14
N ASN A 451 0.61 -18.62 -16.98
CA ASN A 451 1.78 -19.49 -16.88
C ASN A 451 1.44 -21.00 -17.00
N VAL A 452 0.25 -21.33 -17.49
CA VAL A 452 -0.20 -22.70 -17.75
C VAL A 452 -0.11 -22.99 -19.24
N GLY A 453 0.15 -24.26 -19.60
CA GLY A 453 0.30 -24.65 -21.02
C GLY A 453 -0.96 -24.47 -21.87
N ASP A 454 -2.14 -24.61 -21.27
CA ASP A 454 -3.44 -24.45 -21.94
C ASP A 454 -4.46 -23.73 -21.01
N PRO A 455 -4.48 -22.39 -21.02
CA PRO A 455 -5.41 -21.61 -20.21
C PRO A 455 -6.89 -21.87 -20.56
N ALA A 456 -7.21 -22.11 -21.84
CA ALA A 456 -8.58 -22.34 -22.29
C ALA A 456 -9.11 -23.70 -21.83
N GLY A 457 -8.34 -24.78 -22.02
CA GLY A 457 -8.70 -26.11 -21.52
C GLY A 457 -8.81 -26.16 -20.00
N LEU A 458 -7.96 -25.41 -19.28
CA LEU A 458 -8.11 -25.23 -17.83
C LEU A 458 -9.44 -24.54 -17.50
N ALA A 459 -9.75 -23.42 -18.15
CA ALA A 459 -10.97 -22.68 -17.92
C ALA A 459 -12.24 -23.50 -18.20
N MET A 460 -12.29 -24.27 -19.29
CA MET A 460 -13.40 -25.20 -19.58
C MET A 460 -13.56 -26.26 -18.49
N THR A 461 -12.45 -26.71 -17.89
CA THR A 461 -12.47 -27.65 -16.76
C THR A 461 -13.09 -27.00 -15.52
N LEU A 462 -12.82 -25.72 -15.28
CA LEU A 462 -13.33 -24.95 -14.16
C LEU A 462 -14.81 -24.59 -14.33
N GLU A 463 -15.24 -24.22 -15.54
CA GLU A 463 -16.65 -24.05 -15.89
C GLU A 463 -17.44 -25.32 -15.57
N LYS A 464 -16.97 -26.49 -16.02
CA LYS A 464 -17.58 -27.80 -15.69
C LYS A 464 -17.53 -28.15 -14.21
N ALA A 465 -16.62 -27.54 -13.44
CA ALA A 465 -16.53 -27.70 -11.99
C ALA A 465 -17.52 -26.81 -11.22
N GLY A 466 -18.15 -25.84 -11.90
CA GLY A 466 -19.11 -24.92 -11.30
C GLY A 466 -18.57 -23.50 -11.08
N ALA A 467 -17.51 -23.09 -11.78
CA ALA A 467 -17.16 -21.67 -11.88
C ALA A 467 -18.28 -20.90 -12.59
N ASP A 468 -18.69 -19.76 -12.03
CA ASP A 468 -19.70 -18.89 -12.64
C ASP A 468 -19.05 -17.80 -13.53
N ALA A 469 -17.74 -17.55 -13.36
CA ALA A 469 -16.93 -16.66 -14.19
C ALA A 469 -15.44 -17.05 -14.16
N ILE A 470 -14.66 -16.56 -15.13
CA ILE A 470 -13.19 -16.68 -15.13
C ILE A 470 -12.56 -15.30 -15.08
N THR A 471 -11.66 -15.05 -14.12
CA THR A 471 -10.82 -13.86 -14.11
C THR A 471 -9.49 -14.15 -14.79
N ALA A 472 -9.16 -13.43 -15.87
CA ALA A 472 -7.95 -13.65 -16.67
C ALA A 472 -7.29 -12.32 -17.07
N ILE A 473 -6.00 -12.10 -16.86
CA ILE A 473 -4.96 -13.03 -16.40
C ILE A 473 -4.25 -12.57 -15.13
N ASN A 474 -3.76 -13.53 -14.34
CA ASN A 474 -2.77 -13.23 -13.32
C ASN A 474 -1.41 -12.84 -13.94
N THR A 475 -0.39 -12.59 -13.10
CA THR A 475 0.93 -12.14 -13.54
C THR A 475 1.75 -13.21 -14.27
N VAL A 476 2.70 -12.79 -15.10
CA VAL A 476 3.69 -13.69 -15.76
C VAL A 476 4.92 -13.86 -14.87
N MET A 477 5.46 -15.07 -14.75
CA MET A 477 6.63 -15.31 -13.89
C MET A 477 7.93 -14.78 -14.49
N VAL A 478 8.71 -14.03 -13.71
CA VAL A 478 10.06 -13.55 -14.06
C VAL A 478 10.98 -13.59 -12.84
N ARG A 479 12.30 -13.50 -13.05
CA ARG A 479 13.31 -13.46 -11.98
C ARG A 479 14.26 -12.29 -12.19
N PRO A 480 14.01 -11.12 -11.57
CA PRO A 480 14.92 -9.98 -11.65
C PRO A 480 16.19 -10.24 -10.83
N ILE A 481 17.34 -9.85 -11.40
CA ILE A 481 18.68 -10.07 -10.84
C ILE A 481 19.37 -8.72 -10.76
N ASP A 482 20.03 -8.46 -9.64
CA ASP A 482 21.03 -7.40 -9.51
C ASP A 482 22.37 -7.96 -10.02
N HIS A 483 22.91 -7.34 -11.06
CA HIS A 483 24.14 -7.81 -11.71
C HIS A 483 25.42 -7.43 -10.95
N THR A 484 25.34 -6.48 -10.02
CA THR A 484 26.48 -6.07 -9.20
C THR A 484 26.66 -7.02 -8.03
N LEU A 485 25.55 -7.43 -7.40
CA LEU A 485 25.55 -8.38 -6.28
C LEU A 485 25.41 -9.84 -6.71
N ASP A 486 25.15 -10.10 -7.99
CA ASP A 486 24.87 -11.44 -8.56
C ASP A 486 23.78 -12.21 -7.79
N MET A 487 22.71 -11.50 -7.40
CA MET A 487 21.63 -12.05 -6.60
C MET A 487 20.26 -11.55 -7.07
N SER A 488 19.17 -12.19 -6.62
CA SER A 488 17.84 -11.65 -6.88
C SER A 488 17.61 -10.38 -6.07
N ILE A 489 16.95 -9.41 -6.69
CA ILE A 489 16.49 -8.19 -6.01
C ILE A 489 15.30 -8.49 -5.10
N LEU A 490 14.51 -9.52 -5.41
CA LEU A 490 13.32 -9.84 -4.62
C LEU A 490 13.71 -10.57 -3.34
N GLY A 491 13.12 -10.16 -2.22
CA GLY A 491 13.40 -10.77 -0.90
C GLY A 491 12.81 -12.17 -0.69
N ASN A 492 12.10 -12.72 -1.68
CA ASN A 492 11.55 -14.08 -1.58
C ASN A 492 12.62 -15.15 -1.89
N PRO A 493 12.54 -16.35 -1.30
CA PRO A 493 13.62 -17.35 -1.39
C PRO A 493 13.98 -17.81 -2.81
N THR A 494 13.05 -17.74 -3.77
CA THR A 494 13.28 -18.21 -5.15
C THR A 494 13.82 -17.11 -6.07
N GLY A 495 13.65 -15.84 -5.67
CA GLY A 495 13.88 -14.67 -6.53
C GLY A 495 12.90 -14.53 -7.69
N TYR A 496 11.91 -15.43 -7.81
CA TYR A 496 10.87 -15.31 -8.83
C TYR A 496 9.71 -14.45 -8.32
N GLY A 497 9.20 -13.58 -9.19
CA GLY A 497 8.03 -12.75 -8.94
C GLY A 497 7.10 -12.67 -10.14
N GLY A 498 5.89 -12.18 -9.88
CA GLY A 498 4.87 -11.94 -10.89
C GLY A 498 5.07 -10.59 -11.58
N LYS A 499 5.44 -10.62 -12.86
CA LYS A 499 5.44 -9.46 -13.77
C LYS A 499 4.00 -9.07 -14.13
N SER A 500 3.69 -7.80 -13.92
CA SER A 500 2.46 -7.11 -14.26
C SER A 500 2.77 -5.83 -15.04
N GLY A 501 1.73 -5.10 -15.44
CA GLY A 501 1.90 -3.81 -16.10
C GLY A 501 1.57 -3.83 -17.58
N LYS A 502 1.99 -2.78 -18.30
CA LYS A 502 1.57 -2.52 -19.69
C LYS A 502 1.97 -3.65 -20.63
N ASP A 503 3.09 -4.32 -20.37
CA ASP A 503 3.56 -5.45 -21.17
C ASP A 503 2.60 -6.65 -21.18
N LEU A 504 1.74 -6.81 -20.16
CA LEU A 504 0.78 -7.91 -20.13
C LEU A 504 -0.40 -7.73 -21.08
N THR A 505 -0.66 -6.51 -21.53
CA THR A 505 -1.89 -6.16 -22.26
C THR A 505 -2.09 -7.05 -23.50
N VAL A 506 -1.03 -7.27 -24.28
CA VAL A 506 -1.13 -8.02 -25.55
C VAL A 506 -1.42 -9.50 -25.30
N GLY A 507 -0.67 -10.13 -24.40
CA GLY A 507 -0.87 -11.54 -24.04
C GLY A 507 -2.22 -11.78 -23.34
N GLY A 508 -2.60 -10.87 -22.43
CA GLY A 508 -3.90 -10.94 -21.75
C GLY A 508 -5.07 -10.84 -22.72
N LYS A 509 -5.03 -9.88 -23.67
CA LYS A 509 -6.07 -9.72 -24.70
C LYS A 509 -6.23 -10.97 -25.56
N LYS A 510 -5.13 -11.64 -25.94
CA LYS A 510 -5.16 -12.90 -26.68
C LYS A 510 -5.78 -14.03 -25.85
N ILE A 511 -5.40 -14.17 -24.58
CA ILE A 511 -5.98 -15.19 -23.70
C ILE A 511 -7.49 -14.96 -23.53
N VAL A 512 -7.93 -13.71 -23.31
CA VAL A 512 -9.36 -13.41 -23.21
C VAL A 512 -10.13 -13.76 -24.50
N PHE A 513 -9.53 -13.50 -25.66
CA PHE A 513 -10.11 -13.91 -26.94
C PHE A 513 -10.33 -15.43 -26.99
N ASP A 514 -9.30 -16.22 -26.67
CA ASP A 514 -9.36 -17.69 -26.72
C ASP A 514 -10.34 -18.25 -25.69
N LEU A 515 -10.40 -17.66 -24.50
CA LEU A 515 -11.38 -18.04 -23.47
C LEU A 515 -12.81 -17.81 -23.95
N TYR A 516 -13.08 -16.73 -24.69
CA TYR A 516 -14.43 -16.42 -25.14
C TYR A 516 -14.95 -17.40 -26.20
N GLU A 517 -14.06 -17.97 -27.03
CA GLU A 517 -14.46 -18.99 -28.02
C GLU A 517 -14.95 -20.29 -27.35
N GLU A 518 -14.35 -20.64 -26.20
CA GLU A 518 -14.56 -21.94 -25.55
C GLU A 518 -15.56 -21.91 -24.39
N LEU A 519 -15.71 -20.77 -23.71
CA LEU A 519 -16.53 -20.64 -22.50
C LEU A 519 -17.93 -20.11 -22.79
N LYS A 520 -18.89 -20.53 -21.96
CA LYS A 520 -20.26 -19.99 -21.93
C LYS A 520 -20.48 -19.06 -20.74
N ILE A 521 -19.57 -19.08 -19.78
CA ILE A 521 -19.54 -18.20 -18.61
C ILE A 521 -18.79 -16.90 -18.90
N PRO A 522 -19.14 -15.78 -18.23
CA PRO A 522 -18.51 -14.49 -18.44
C PRO A 522 -17.02 -14.47 -18.03
N ILE A 523 -16.28 -13.56 -18.66
CA ILE A 523 -14.85 -13.34 -18.41
C ILE A 523 -14.64 -11.97 -17.74
N ILE A 524 -13.84 -11.96 -16.68
CA ILE A 524 -13.36 -10.76 -15.99
C ILE A 524 -11.91 -10.51 -16.43
N ALA A 525 -11.69 -9.51 -17.28
CA ALA A 525 -10.37 -9.19 -17.79
C ALA A 525 -9.52 -8.46 -16.74
N VAL A 526 -8.24 -8.82 -16.67
CA VAL A 526 -7.23 -8.15 -15.84
C VAL A 526 -5.86 -8.29 -16.49
N GLY A 527 -5.05 -7.23 -16.43
CA GLY A 527 -3.68 -7.23 -16.96
C GLY A 527 -3.45 -6.12 -17.99
N GLY A 528 -2.64 -5.13 -17.62
CA GLY A 528 -2.20 -4.09 -18.55
C GLY A 528 -3.26 -3.04 -18.94
N ILE A 529 -4.34 -2.91 -18.18
CA ILE A 529 -5.35 -1.85 -18.41
C ILE A 529 -4.82 -0.51 -17.91
N PHE A 530 -4.40 0.35 -18.84
CA PHE A 530 -3.89 1.71 -18.61
C PHE A 530 -4.64 2.79 -19.38
N SER A 531 -5.68 2.43 -20.16
CA SER A 531 -6.57 3.39 -20.82
C SER A 531 -7.95 2.79 -21.13
N ALA A 532 -8.89 3.63 -21.55
CA ALA A 532 -10.21 3.17 -21.99
C ALA A 532 -10.12 2.27 -23.25
N GLU A 533 -9.16 2.51 -24.14
CA GLU A 533 -8.92 1.64 -25.30
C GLU A 533 -8.55 0.22 -24.87
N ASP A 534 -7.78 0.06 -23.79
CA ASP A 534 -7.49 -1.28 -23.27
C ASP A 534 -8.75 -2.01 -22.84
N VAL A 535 -9.67 -1.32 -22.15
CA VAL A 535 -10.97 -1.87 -21.74
C VAL A 535 -11.82 -2.22 -22.96
N ILE A 536 -11.89 -1.33 -23.95
CA ILE A 536 -12.65 -1.55 -25.19
C ILE A 536 -12.15 -2.78 -25.94
N ASP A 537 -10.83 -2.93 -26.07
CA ASP A 537 -10.23 -4.08 -26.73
C ASP A 537 -10.51 -5.39 -25.97
N TYR A 538 -10.40 -5.38 -24.64
CA TYR A 538 -10.77 -6.53 -23.81
C TYR A 538 -12.26 -6.87 -23.95
N ALA A 539 -13.13 -5.87 -24.01
CA ALA A 539 -14.57 -6.06 -24.23
C ALA A 539 -14.80 -6.74 -25.57
N LYS A 540 -14.24 -6.18 -26.66
CA LYS A 540 -14.34 -6.75 -28.01
C LYS A 540 -13.84 -8.18 -28.11
N ASN A 541 -12.82 -8.53 -27.35
CA ASN A 541 -12.29 -9.89 -27.29
C ASN A 541 -13.14 -10.84 -26.44
N GLY A 542 -14.05 -10.34 -25.58
CA GLY A 542 -15.02 -11.18 -24.86
C GLY A 542 -15.21 -10.90 -23.37
N ALA A 543 -14.48 -9.97 -22.77
CA ALA A 543 -14.61 -9.68 -21.35
C ALA A 543 -15.83 -8.80 -21.02
N SER A 544 -16.46 -9.06 -19.87
CA SER A 544 -17.64 -8.34 -19.37
C SER A 544 -17.35 -7.44 -18.17
N LEU A 545 -16.26 -7.70 -17.45
CA LEU A 545 -15.76 -6.90 -16.32
C LEU A 545 -14.24 -6.68 -16.47
N PHE A 546 -13.72 -5.64 -15.82
CA PHE A 546 -12.34 -5.18 -16.01
C PHE A 546 -11.70 -4.82 -14.67
N GLN A 547 -10.69 -5.57 -14.23
CA GLN A 547 -9.91 -5.24 -13.04
C GLN A 547 -8.64 -4.46 -13.41
N VAL A 548 -8.42 -3.35 -12.69
CA VAL A 548 -7.27 -2.45 -12.84
C VAL A 548 -6.33 -2.65 -11.65
N GLY A 549 -5.07 -3.00 -11.94
CA GLY A 549 -4.03 -3.18 -10.94
C GLY A 549 -2.90 -2.17 -11.10
N SER A 550 -1.91 -2.51 -11.94
CA SER A 550 -0.66 -1.76 -12.11
C SER A 550 -0.82 -0.28 -12.46
N ALA A 551 -1.91 0.12 -13.14
CA ALA A 551 -2.17 1.54 -13.43
C ALA A 551 -2.40 2.38 -12.17
N LEU A 552 -2.86 1.78 -11.07
CA LEU A 552 -3.04 2.48 -9.78
C LEU A 552 -1.73 2.96 -9.15
N VAL A 553 -0.58 2.48 -9.64
CA VAL A 553 0.75 2.93 -9.19
C VAL A 553 1.11 4.30 -9.75
N THR A 554 0.77 4.56 -11.03
CA THR A 554 1.11 5.80 -11.74
C THR A 554 -0.04 6.78 -11.84
N GLU A 555 -1.26 6.28 -12.07
CA GLU A 555 -2.44 7.10 -12.35
C GLU A 555 -3.29 7.41 -11.10
N GLU A 556 -2.94 6.78 -9.96
CA GLU A 556 -3.64 6.93 -8.67
C GLU A 556 -5.15 6.51 -8.76
N PRO A 557 -5.93 6.57 -7.67
CA PRO A 557 -7.34 6.12 -7.71
C PRO A 557 -8.22 6.92 -8.68
N GLY A 558 -7.88 8.17 -8.99
CA GLY A 558 -8.65 9.02 -9.91
C GLY A 558 -8.78 8.45 -11.32
N PHE A 559 -7.92 7.48 -11.68
CA PHE A 559 -7.96 6.77 -12.94
C PHE A 559 -9.30 6.05 -13.20
N PHE A 560 -10.00 5.57 -12.16
CA PHE A 560 -11.31 4.95 -12.34
C PHE A 560 -12.33 5.92 -12.94
N SER A 561 -12.37 7.17 -12.46
CA SER A 561 -13.24 8.22 -13.01
C SER A 561 -12.87 8.59 -14.44
N VAL A 562 -11.56 8.63 -14.75
CA VAL A 562 -11.06 8.89 -16.11
C VAL A 562 -11.55 7.80 -17.07
N LEU A 563 -11.34 6.52 -16.72
CA LEU A 563 -11.82 5.38 -17.51
C LEU A 563 -13.33 5.43 -17.73
N LYS A 564 -14.12 5.68 -16.68
CA LYS A 564 -15.58 5.81 -16.81
C LYS A 564 -15.96 6.88 -17.84
N LYS A 565 -15.36 8.07 -17.73
CA LYS A 565 -15.65 9.19 -18.62
C LYS A 565 -15.32 8.85 -20.08
N GLU A 566 -14.11 8.37 -20.34
CA GLU A 566 -13.64 8.05 -21.69
C GLU A 566 -14.44 6.91 -22.33
N LEU A 567 -14.84 5.90 -21.56
CA LEU A 567 -15.71 4.82 -22.06
C LEU A 567 -17.10 5.33 -22.44
N LYS A 568 -17.70 6.22 -21.64
CA LYS A 568 -18.99 6.86 -21.98
C LYS A 568 -18.90 7.63 -23.29
N GLU A 569 -17.83 8.42 -23.45
CA GLU A 569 -17.57 9.18 -24.67
C GLU A 569 -17.42 8.26 -25.88
N TYR A 570 -16.67 7.16 -25.75
CA TYR A 570 -16.51 6.18 -26.82
C TYR A 570 -17.84 5.54 -27.24
N ILE A 571 -18.64 5.08 -26.28
CA ILE A 571 -19.95 4.44 -26.52
C ILE A 571 -20.87 5.40 -27.28
N ALA A 572 -20.94 6.67 -26.83
CA ALA A 572 -21.74 7.70 -27.48
C ALA A 572 -21.27 8.00 -28.91
N ILE A 573 -19.96 8.17 -29.13
CA ILE A 573 -19.38 8.47 -30.46
C ILE A 573 -19.61 7.33 -31.46
N LYS A 574 -19.53 6.08 -30.99
CA LYS A 574 -19.71 4.89 -31.85
C LYS A 574 -21.16 4.46 -32.00
N GLY A 575 -22.09 5.07 -31.24
CA GLY A 575 -23.52 4.79 -31.32
C GLY A 575 -23.94 3.46 -30.69
N TYR A 576 -23.12 2.90 -29.78
CA TYR A 576 -23.55 1.76 -28.96
C TYR A 576 -24.51 2.25 -27.87
N LYS A 577 -25.45 1.40 -27.44
CA LYS A 577 -26.37 1.78 -26.34
C LYS A 577 -25.80 1.45 -24.96
N ASN A 578 -24.98 0.42 -24.88
CA ASN A 578 -24.36 -0.04 -23.64
C ASN A 578 -23.03 -0.75 -23.96
N ILE A 579 -22.10 -0.73 -23.02
CA ILE A 579 -20.78 -1.37 -23.15
C ILE A 579 -20.87 -2.88 -23.47
N SER A 580 -21.93 -3.56 -23.02
CA SER A 580 -22.19 -4.97 -23.31
C SER A 580 -22.29 -5.29 -24.80
N GLU A 581 -22.66 -4.32 -25.65
CA GLU A 581 -22.70 -4.53 -27.11
C GLU A 581 -21.30 -4.76 -27.71
N LEU A 582 -20.24 -4.27 -27.04
CA LEU A 582 -18.86 -4.54 -27.42
C LEU A 582 -18.45 -5.98 -27.13
N VAL A 583 -19.09 -6.66 -26.17
CA VAL A 583 -18.66 -7.97 -25.70
C VAL A 583 -18.65 -8.97 -26.86
N GLY A 584 -17.47 -9.52 -27.14
CA GLY A 584 -17.26 -10.52 -28.18
C GLY A 584 -17.41 -10.01 -29.62
N GLU A 585 -17.39 -8.69 -29.85
CA GLU A 585 -17.49 -8.13 -31.21
C GLU A 585 -16.45 -8.68 -32.18
N ALA A 586 -15.24 -8.99 -31.70
CA ALA A 586 -14.16 -9.54 -32.50
C ALA A 586 -14.47 -10.93 -33.08
N HIS A 587 -15.39 -11.68 -32.48
CA HIS A 587 -15.77 -13.05 -32.87
C HIS A 587 -16.92 -13.12 -33.88
N ARG A 588 -17.54 -11.97 -34.19
CA ARG A 588 -18.69 -11.89 -35.10
C ARG A 588 -18.29 -11.57 -36.55
N ARG A 589 -16.99 -11.49 -36.84
CA ARG A 589 -16.44 -10.99 -38.10
C ARG A 589 -15.96 -12.08 -39.04
#